data_AF-A0A453M7F9-F1
#
_entry.id   AF-A0A453M7F9-F1
#
_cell.length_a   1.000
_cell.length_b   1.000
_cell.length_c   1.000
_cell.angle_alpha   90.00
_cell.angle_beta   90.00
_cell.angle_gamma   90.00
#
_symmetry.space_group_name_H-M   'P 1'
#
loop_
_entity.id
_entity.type
_entity.pdbx_description
1 polymer ?
#
loop_
_entity_poly.entity_id
_entity_poly.type
_entity_poly.pdbx_seq_one_letter_code
_entity_poly.pdbx_strand_id
1 'polypeptide(L)'
;MAAAAANLAGRPGVRVVVIGDPGTGKSSLVVAVATEQFPENVPKVMPHTRLPADYFPDRVPITIVDTSSSPEQKPKLIAECQAADAVVLTYACDRLSTLDRLSSYWLPELRRIQLKAPVIVVGCKLDLRDDQQNSLEQTMAPIMQAFREIETCIECSALRQIQVPEVFYYAQKAVLHPTAPLFDQEAQSLKPRCVRALKRIFILCDHDRDGALSDVELNDFQVRCFSAPLQPTEISGVKRVVQEKMPEGVNDSGLTLTGFLFLHALFIEKGRLETTWTVLRKFGYDNEIKLRDEFIPTSVKRAPDQTVELTNEVIDYLKGIFNMFDIDNDEALLPSELDDLFSTAPENPWTSDLYKDSAERNVLGGLSLEGFLSKWALMTLLDPANSFANLVYVGYSGDFNSAFTITRKRRVDRKKQQTQRNVFQCYVFGPKGSGKTALLQSFLGRYMMHFPVFTP
;
A
#
# COMPACT_ATOMS: atom_id res chain seq x y z
N MET A 1 -21.15 6.63 17.77
CA MET A 1 -21.11 5.53 16.80
C MET A 1 -21.60 5.98 15.41
N ALA A 2 -20.84 6.86 14.73
CA ALA A 2 -21.18 7.31 13.36
C ALA A 2 -19.95 7.81 12.57
N ALA A 3 -18.77 7.20 12.78
CA ALA A 3 -17.51 7.69 12.20
C ALA A 3 -16.65 6.61 11.50
N ALA A 4 -17.26 5.49 11.06
CA ALA A 4 -16.57 4.40 10.35
C ALA A 4 -17.01 4.26 8.87
N ALA A 5 -17.52 5.33 8.26
CA ALA A 5 -17.94 5.35 6.86
C ALA A 5 -17.14 6.36 6.01
N ALA A 6 -15.89 6.64 6.38
CA ALA A 6 -15.02 7.50 5.60
C ALA A 6 -14.30 6.70 4.49
N ASN A 7 -14.99 6.55 3.36
CA ASN A 7 -14.45 6.27 2.02
C ASN A 7 -13.51 5.06 1.91
N LEU A 8 -14.13 3.87 1.90
CA LEU A 8 -13.56 2.65 1.34
C LEU A 8 -13.47 2.77 -0.19
N ALA A 9 -12.32 3.24 -0.67
CA ALA A 9 -11.73 2.94 -1.98
C ALA A 9 -12.66 2.82 -3.21
N GLY A 10 -13.73 3.62 -3.34
CA GLY A 10 -14.56 3.65 -4.55
C GLY A 10 -15.07 2.29 -5.08
N ARG A 11 -15.04 1.21 -4.29
CA ARG A 11 -15.39 -0.13 -4.75
C ARG A 11 -16.89 -0.38 -4.55
N PRO A 12 -17.63 -0.80 -5.59
CA PRO A 12 -19.09 -1.02 -5.51
C PRO A 12 -19.49 -2.24 -4.64
N GLY A 13 -18.52 -3.04 -4.20
CA GLY A 13 -18.68 -4.23 -3.37
C GLY A 13 -17.42 -5.10 -3.39
N VAL A 14 -17.46 -6.22 -2.66
CA VAL A 14 -16.42 -7.27 -2.70
C VAL A 14 -16.98 -8.49 -3.43
N ARG A 15 -16.27 -8.97 -4.45
CA ARG A 15 -16.64 -10.18 -5.18
C ARG A 15 -15.86 -11.39 -4.65
N VAL A 16 -16.56 -12.31 -4.00
CA VAL A 16 -16.01 -13.52 -3.39
C VAL A 16 -16.36 -14.74 -4.25
N VAL A 17 -15.36 -15.51 -4.66
CA VAL A 17 -15.56 -16.72 -5.48
C VAL A 17 -15.33 -17.95 -4.64
N VAL A 18 -16.33 -18.84 -4.58
CA VAL A 18 -16.27 -20.08 -3.81
C VAL A 18 -15.88 -21.22 -4.74
N ILE A 19 -14.72 -21.83 -4.48
CA ILE A 19 -14.14 -22.93 -5.26
C ILE A 19 -13.84 -24.13 -4.37
N GLY A 20 -13.48 -25.25 -5.00
CA GLY A 20 -13.14 -26.50 -4.31
C GLY A 20 -13.76 -27.72 -4.97
N ASP A 21 -13.40 -28.88 -4.44
CA ASP A 21 -13.77 -30.19 -4.98
C ASP A 21 -15.28 -30.46 -5.01
N PRO A 22 -15.75 -31.44 -5.81
CA PRO A 22 -17.13 -31.87 -5.78
C PRO A 22 -17.53 -32.37 -4.37
N GLY A 23 -18.64 -31.85 -3.85
CA GLY A 23 -19.20 -32.28 -2.57
C GLY A 23 -18.45 -31.79 -1.33
N THR A 24 -17.60 -30.76 -1.44
CA THR A 24 -16.98 -30.10 -0.27
C THR A 24 -17.98 -29.31 0.55
N GLY A 25 -19.02 -28.73 -0.06
CA GLY A 25 -20.04 -27.95 0.65
C GLY A 25 -20.24 -26.52 0.15
N LYS A 26 -19.63 -26.15 -0.99
CA LYS A 26 -19.72 -24.81 -1.61
C LYS A 26 -21.14 -24.24 -1.65
N SER A 27 -22.06 -24.90 -2.34
CA SER A 27 -23.43 -24.39 -2.51
C SER A 27 -24.19 -24.34 -1.18
N SER A 28 -23.98 -25.33 -0.29
CA SER A 28 -24.58 -25.32 1.05
C SER A 28 -24.09 -24.15 1.90
N LEU A 29 -22.80 -23.81 1.81
CA LEU A 29 -22.21 -22.65 2.47
C LEU A 29 -22.81 -21.34 1.97
N VAL A 30 -22.98 -21.19 0.64
CA VAL A 30 -23.57 -19.99 0.02
C VAL A 30 -25.04 -19.83 0.41
N VAL A 31 -25.82 -20.91 0.42
CA VAL A 31 -27.22 -20.84 0.86
C VAL A 31 -27.29 -20.51 2.35
N ALA A 32 -26.49 -21.17 3.17
CA ALA A 32 -26.50 -20.97 4.62
C ALA A 32 -26.22 -19.52 5.02
N VAL A 33 -25.26 -18.84 4.38
CA VAL A 33 -25.02 -17.41 4.68
C VAL A 33 -26.15 -16.51 4.18
N ALA A 34 -26.80 -16.87 3.08
CA ALA A 34 -27.84 -16.05 2.47
C ALA A 34 -29.21 -16.18 3.17
N THR A 35 -29.52 -17.35 3.72
CA THR A 35 -30.84 -17.64 4.31
C THR A 35 -30.79 -17.95 5.80
N GLU A 36 -29.59 -17.99 6.41
CA GLU A 36 -29.37 -18.37 7.83
C GLU A 36 -29.94 -19.76 8.19
N GLN A 37 -30.08 -20.62 7.18
CA GLN A 37 -30.71 -21.94 7.29
C GLN A 37 -29.96 -22.95 6.44
N PHE A 38 -29.97 -24.22 6.87
CA PHE A 38 -29.43 -25.30 6.06
C PHE A 38 -30.45 -25.73 4.99
N PRO A 39 -30.08 -25.75 3.70
CA PRO A 39 -30.99 -26.20 2.65
C PRO A 39 -31.20 -27.71 2.63
N GLU A 40 -32.45 -28.17 2.62
CA GLU A 40 -32.80 -29.58 2.37
C GLU A 40 -32.44 -30.02 0.94
N ASN A 41 -32.65 -29.12 -0.04
CA ASN A 41 -32.35 -29.36 -1.45
C ASN A 41 -31.42 -28.27 -1.99
N VAL A 42 -30.16 -28.63 -2.21
CA VAL A 42 -29.13 -27.67 -2.67
C VAL A 42 -28.94 -27.79 -4.18
N PRO A 43 -29.12 -26.71 -4.96
CA PRO A 43 -28.70 -26.68 -6.35
C PRO A 43 -27.21 -27.04 -6.50
N LYS A 44 -26.82 -27.62 -7.63
CA LYS A 44 -25.40 -27.94 -7.92
C LYS A 44 -24.50 -26.71 -7.94
N VAL A 45 -25.05 -25.57 -8.37
CA VAL A 45 -24.41 -24.26 -8.41
C VAL A 45 -25.49 -23.22 -8.14
N MET A 46 -25.23 -22.31 -7.20
CA MET A 46 -26.12 -21.19 -6.91
C MET A 46 -25.99 -20.05 -7.94
N PRO A 47 -27.06 -19.29 -8.21
CA PRO A 47 -26.94 -18.00 -8.90
C PRO A 47 -26.09 -17.03 -8.06
N HIS A 48 -25.61 -15.96 -8.69
CA HIS A 48 -24.88 -14.90 -7.98
C HIS A 48 -25.70 -14.41 -6.78
N THR A 49 -25.12 -14.55 -5.60
CA THR A 49 -25.79 -14.27 -4.34
C THR A 49 -25.21 -12.99 -3.76
N ARG A 50 -26.05 -12.00 -3.46
CA ARG A 50 -25.60 -10.70 -2.96
C ARG A 50 -25.99 -10.54 -1.50
N LEU A 51 -24.99 -10.39 -0.64
CA LEU A 51 -25.18 -9.95 0.74
C LEU A 51 -25.24 -8.41 0.77
N PRO A 52 -26.21 -7.82 1.49
CA PRO A 52 -26.37 -6.38 1.54
C PRO A 52 -25.24 -5.71 2.32
N ALA A 53 -25.09 -4.40 2.16
CA ALA A 53 -23.96 -3.66 2.73
C ALA A 53 -23.94 -3.72 4.28
N ASP A 54 -25.11 -3.64 4.90
CA ASP A 54 -25.30 -3.68 6.36
C ASP A 54 -25.11 -5.07 7.00
N TYR A 55 -24.84 -6.11 6.20
CA TYR A 55 -24.59 -7.46 6.71
C TYR A 55 -23.33 -7.53 7.59
N PHE A 56 -22.30 -6.73 7.30
CA PHE A 56 -21.04 -6.68 8.07
C PHE A 56 -20.69 -5.25 8.53
N PRO A 57 -19.87 -5.10 9.59
CA PRO A 57 -19.55 -3.78 10.18
C PRO A 57 -18.92 -2.77 9.22
N ASP A 58 -18.14 -3.23 8.23
CA ASP A 58 -17.47 -2.37 7.25
C ASP A 58 -18.43 -1.74 6.23
N ARG A 59 -19.70 -2.15 6.22
CA ARG A 59 -20.75 -1.61 5.35
C ARG A 59 -20.46 -1.73 3.85
N VAL A 60 -19.80 -2.81 3.43
CA VAL A 60 -19.50 -3.11 2.02
C VAL A 60 -20.30 -4.34 1.58
N PRO A 61 -21.09 -4.27 0.49
CA PRO A 61 -21.85 -5.43 0.03
C PRO A 61 -20.93 -6.50 -0.55
N ILE A 62 -21.30 -7.78 -0.39
CA ILE A 62 -20.56 -8.91 -0.94
C ILE A 62 -21.36 -9.56 -2.07
N THR A 63 -20.70 -9.83 -3.20
CA THR A 63 -21.24 -10.69 -4.26
C THR A 63 -20.52 -12.03 -4.23
N ILE A 64 -21.26 -13.08 -3.90
CA ILE A 64 -20.75 -14.45 -3.80
C ILE A 64 -21.04 -15.18 -5.11
N VAL A 65 -19.99 -15.80 -5.66
CA VAL A 65 -20.05 -16.60 -6.88
C VAL A 65 -19.71 -18.05 -6.55
N ASP A 66 -20.74 -18.90 -6.52
CA ASP A 66 -20.59 -20.34 -6.43
C ASP A 66 -20.10 -20.91 -7.77
N THR A 67 -19.16 -21.85 -7.73
CA THR A 67 -18.56 -22.41 -8.94
C THR A 67 -18.79 -23.91 -9.08
N SER A 68 -19.00 -24.33 -10.33
CA SER A 68 -19.09 -25.76 -10.66
C SER A 68 -17.72 -26.43 -10.52
N SER A 69 -17.71 -27.65 -9.99
CA SER A 69 -16.53 -28.52 -9.99
C SER A 69 -16.41 -29.39 -11.25
N SER A 70 -17.28 -29.21 -12.26
CA SER A 70 -17.21 -30.02 -13.49
C SER A 70 -16.04 -29.59 -14.39
N PRO A 71 -15.30 -30.54 -14.99
CA PRO A 71 -14.15 -30.23 -15.85
C PRO A 71 -14.50 -29.31 -17.02
N GLU A 72 -15.71 -29.44 -17.57
CA GLU A 72 -16.19 -28.64 -18.71
C GLU A 72 -16.35 -27.16 -18.36
N GLN A 73 -16.54 -26.84 -17.08
CA GLN A 73 -16.68 -25.46 -16.59
C GLN A 73 -15.35 -24.84 -16.14
N LYS A 74 -14.21 -25.55 -16.31
CA LYS A 74 -12.88 -25.06 -15.92
C LYS A 74 -12.53 -23.68 -16.51
N PRO A 75 -12.80 -23.38 -17.81
CA PRO A 75 -12.54 -22.04 -18.35
C PRO A 75 -13.31 -20.94 -17.63
N LYS A 76 -14.58 -21.21 -17.28
CA LYS A 76 -15.42 -20.29 -16.52
C LYS A 76 -14.86 -20.08 -15.11
N LEU A 77 -14.50 -21.16 -14.40
CA LEU A 77 -13.90 -21.06 -13.07
C LEU A 77 -12.65 -20.17 -13.06
N ILE A 78 -11.77 -20.30 -14.06
CA ILE A 78 -10.57 -19.47 -14.18
C ILE A 78 -10.94 -18.00 -14.36
N ALA A 79 -11.90 -17.70 -15.25
CA ALA A 79 -12.38 -16.33 -15.46
C ALA A 79 -13.00 -15.73 -14.19
N GLU A 80 -13.81 -16.50 -13.46
CA GLU A 80 -14.39 -16.05 -12.20
C GLU A 80 -13.30 -15.78 -11.15
N CYS A 81 -12.28 -16.63 -11.04
CA CYS A 81 -11.15 -16.44 -10.12
C CYS A 81 -10.31 -15.21 -10.47
N GLN A 82 -10.06 -14.96 -11.75
CA GLN A 82 -9.31 -13.77 -12.20
C GLN A 82 -10.06 -12.46 -11.92
N ALA A 83 -11.39 -12.50 -11.90
CA ALA A 83 -12.24 -11.37 -11.52
C ALA A 83 -12.57 -11.34 -10.02
N ALA A 84 -11.97 -12.20 -9.20
CA ALA A 84 -12.25 -12.28 -7.77
C ALA A 84 -11.52 -11.17 -7.01
N ASP A 85 -12.20 -10.60 -6.01
CA ASP A 85 -11.53 -9.81 -4.98
C ASP A 85 -10.98 -10.72 -3.87
N ALA A 86 -11.67 -11.82 -3.57
CA ALA A 86 -11.19 -12.89 -2.68
C ALA A 86 -11.69 -14.26 -3.16
N VAL A 87 -10.93 -15.31 -2.84
CA VAL A 87 -11.29 -16.69 -3.15
C VAL A 87 -11.53 -17.45 -1.85
N VAL A 88 -12.69 -18.11 -1.74
CA VAL A 88 -12.97 -19.09 -0.69
C VAL A 88 -12.71 -20.48 -1.26
N LEU A 89 -11.63 -21.12 -0.80
CA LEU A 89 -11.22 -22.45 -1.25
C LEU A 89 -11.68 -23.50 -0.23
N THR A 90 -12.65 -24.32 -0.62
CA THR A 90 -13.29 -25.29 0.28
C THR A 90 -12.66 -26.68 0.23
N TYR A 91 -12.57 -27.33 1.39
CA TYR A 91 -12.41 -28.77 1.56
C TYR A 91 -13.52 -29.31 2.49
N ALA A 92 -13.64 -30.63 2.62
CA ALA A 92 -14.63 -31.26 3.49
C ALA A 92 -13.94 -31.93 4.69
N CYS A 93 -14.36 -31.60 5.92
CA CYS A 93 -13.77 -32.15 7.15
C CYS A 93 -14.00 -33.66 7.29
N ASP A 94 -15.06 -34.20 6.67
CA ASP A 94 -15.36 -35.62 6.58
C ASP A 94 -14.52 -36.36 5.50
N ARG A 95 -13.72 -35.63 4.71
CA ARG A 95 -13.01 -36.20 3.56
C ARG A 95 -11.61 -35.61 3.39
N LEU A 96 -10.63 -36.20 4.08
CA LEU A 96 -9.23 -35.78 4.08
C LEU A 96 -8.59 -35.71 2.67
N SER A 97 -9.01 -36.55 1.71
CA SER A 97 -8.50 -36.45 0.34
C SER A 97 -8.78 -35.09 -0.33
N THR A 98 -9.82 -34.36 0.09
CA THR A 98 -10.06 -32.99 -0.41
C THR A 98 -9.15 -31.95 0.23
N LEU A 99 -8.65 -32.22 1.43
CA LEU A 99 -7.65 -31.42 2.12
C LEU A 99 -6.28 -31.57 1.44
N ASP A 100 -5.89 -32.80 1.11
CA ASP A 100 -4.64 -33.09 0.38
C ASP A 100 -4.61 -32.41 -1.00
N ARG A 101 -5.80 -32.22 -1.61
CA ARG A 101 -5.96 -31.53 -2.89
C ARG A 101 -5.78 -30.02 -2.82
N LEU A 102 -5.76 -29.42 -1.64
CA LEU A 102 -5.41 -28.01 -1.49
C LEU A 102 -3.98 -27.76 -2.00
N SER A 103 -3.01 -28.49 -1.46
CA SER A 103 -1.59 -28.33 -1.78
C SER A 103 -1.17 -29.01 -3.08
N SER A 104 -1.81 -30.14 -3.44
CA SER A 104 -1.45 -30.89 -4.65
C SER A 104 -2.12 -30.41 -5.93
N TYR A 105 -3.23 -29.66 -5.86
CA TYR A 105 -3.96 -29.21 -7.04
C TYR A 105 -4.40 -27.74 -6.96
N TRP A 106 -5.23 -27.37 -5.98
CA TRP A 106 -5.92 -26.08 -6.01
C TRP A 106 -4.97 -24.88 -5.87
N LEU A 107 -4.10 -24.87 -4.87
CA LEU A 107 -3.17 -23.76 -4.65
C LEU A 107 -2.12 -23.64 -5.78
N PRO A 108 -1.50 -24.73 -6.28
CA PRO A 108 -0.67 -24.67 -7.49
C PRO A 108 -1.42 -24.14 -8.72
N GLU A 109 -2.69 -24.51 -8.93
CA GLU A 109 -3.49 -24.00 -10.04
C GLU A 109 -3.81 -22.50 -9.89
N LEU A 110 -4.09 -22.01 -8.68
CA LEU A 110 -4.27 -20.59 -8.41
C LEU A 110 -3.00 -19.78 -8.72
N ARG A 111 -1.82 -20.31 -8.40
CA ARG A 111 -0.53 -19.73 -8.80
C ARG A 111 -0.33 -19.75 -10.31
N ARG A 112 -0.69 -20.86 -10.97
CA ARG A 112 -0.57 -21.00 -12.43
C ARG A 112 -1.39 -19.95 -13.18
N ILE A 113 -2.56 -19.58 -12.68
CA ILE A 113 -3.39 -18.51 -13.25
C ILE A 113 -3.01 -17.10 -12.75
N GLN A 114 -1.95 -16.99 -11.94
CA GLN A 114 -1.46 -15.75 -11.33
C GLN A 114 -2.54 -15.01 -10.53
N LEU A 115 -3.27 -15.74 -9.68
CA LEU A 115 -4.26 -15.14 -8.79
C LEU A 115 -3.59 -14.07 -7.91
N LYS A 116 -4.16 -12.85 -7.91
CA LYS A 116 -3.72 -11.73 -7.06
C LYS A 116 -4.56 -11.58 -5.79
N ALA A 117 -5.75 -12.19 -5.78
CA ALA A 117 -6.70 -12.12 -4.67
C ALA A 117 -6.26 -13.01 -3.50
N PRO A 118 -6.51 -12.59 -2.25
CA PRO A 118 -6.31 -13.43 -1.08
C PRO A 118 -7.20 -14.68 -1.12
N VAL A 119 -6.69 -15.76 -0.50
CA VAL A 119 -7.38 -17.05 -0.39
C VAL A 119 -7.78 -17.29 1.07
N ILE A 120 -9.06 -17.59 1.29
CA ILE A 120 -9.59 -18.08 2.56
C ILE A 120 -9.83 -19.58 2.40
N VAL A 121 -9.10 -20.40 3.15
CA VAL A 121 -9.30 -21.85 3.13
C VAL A 121 -10.41 -22.21 4.11
N VAL A 122 -11.38 -23.01 3.65
CA VAL A 122 -12.58 -23.33 4.44
C VAL A 122 -12.82 -24.82 4.53
N GLY A 123 -12.76 -25.37 5.74
CA GLY A 123 -13.18 -26.73 6.05
C GLY A 123 -14.67 -26.78 6.30
N CYS A 124 -15.43 -27.27 5.34
CA CYS A 124 -16.88 -27.42 5.45
C CYS A 124 -17.26 -28.74 6.14
N LYS A 125 -18.50 -28.82 6.61
CA LYS A 125 -19.07 -30.00 7.29
C LYS A 125 -18.33 -30.37 8.58
N LEU A 126 -17.97 -29.36 9.37
CA LEU A 126 -17.34 -29.55 10.68
C LEU A 126 -18.15 -30.49 11.59
N ASP A 127 -19.47 -30.55 11.42
CA ASP A 127 -20.38 -31.46 12.13
C ASP A 127 -20.16 -32.96 11.85
N LEU A 128 -19.43 -33.29 10.78
CA LEU A 128 -19.09 -34.66 10.38
C LEU A 128 -17.60 -35.00 10.60
N ARG A 129 -16.85 -34.09 11.25
CA ARG A 129 -15.43 -34.31 11.55
C ARG A 129 -15.28 -35.46 12.55
N ASP A 130 -14.28 -36.30 12.33
CA ASP A 130 -13.86 -37.32 13.30
C ASP A 130 -13.05 -36.68 14.44
N ASP A 131 -13.44 -36.94 15.68
CA ASP A 131 -12.80 -36.42 16.90
C ASP A 131 -11.32 -36.83 17.03
N GLN A 132 -10.89 -37.88 16.32
CA GLN A 132 -9.49 -38.33 16.30
C GLN A 132 -8.60 -37.55 15.32
N GLN A 133 -9.15 -36.66 14.49
CA GLN A 133 -8.34 -35.86 13.57
C GLN A 133 -7.49 -34.81 14.30
N ASN A 134 -6.28 -34.58 13.77
CA ASN A 134 -5.41 -33.49 14.22
C ASN A 134 -6.13 -32.14 14.16
N SER A 135 -5.73 -31.19 15.01
CA SER A 135 -6.32 -29.85 15.01
C SER A 135 -6.12 -29.15 13.66
N LEU A 136 -7.01 -28.19 13.35
CA LEU A 136 -6.92 -27.38 12.14
C LEU A 136 -5.55 -26.70 12.03
N GLU A 137 -5.06 -26.15 13.15
CA GLU A 137 -3.79 -25.44 13.24
C GLU A 137 -2.60 -26.34 12.87
N GLN A 138 -2.54 -27.56 13.43
CA GLN A 138 -1.48 -28.52 13.13
C GLN A 138 -1.46 -28.93 11.65
N THR A 139 -2.64 -29.05 11.05
CA THR A 139 -2.77 -29.51 9.67
C THR A 139 -2.51 -28.39 8.66
N MET A 140 -2.93 -27.15 8.97
CA MET A 140 -2.82 -26.00 8.06
C MET A 140 -1.49 -25.26 8.16
N ALA A 141 -0.80 -25.28 9.31
CA ALA A 141 0.48 -24.61 9.49
C ALA A 141 1.49 -24.87 8.35
N PRO A 142 1.78 -26.13 7.94
CA PRO A 142 2.72 -26.37 6.84
C PRO A 142 2.21 -25.87 5.48
N ILE A 143 0.89 -25.92 5.24
CA ILE A 143 0.29 -25.44 3.99
C ILE A 143 0.40 -23.92 3.90
N MET A 144 0.07 -23.19 4.98
CA MET A 144 0.17 -21.73 5.01
C MET A 144 1.62 -21.23 4.89
N GLN A 145 2.59 -22.00 5.39
CA GLN A 145 4.01 -21.70 5.18
C GLN A 145 4.41 -21.83 3.70
N ALA A 146 3.89 -22.83 2.99
CA ALA A 146 4.16 -23.05 1.57
C ALA A 146 3.34 -22.11 0.65
N PHE A 147 2.16 -21.69 1.09
CA PHE A 147 1.17 -20.92 0.31
C PHE A 147 0.77 -19.63 1.01
N ARG A 148 1.57 -18.58 0.77
CA ARG A 148 1.45 -17.24 1.38
C ARG A 148 0.20 -16.46 0.94
N GLU A 149 -0.42 -16.88 -0.16
CA GLU A 149 -1.71 -16.34 -0.61
C GLU A 149 -2.88 -16.71 0.32
N ILE A 150 -2.69 -17.68 1.22
CA ILE A 150 -3.68 -18.04 2.23
C ILE A 150 -3.62 -17.02 3.38
N GLU A 151 -4.68 -16.22 3.53
CA GLU A 151 -4.77 -15.24 4.61
C GLU A 151 -5.27 -15.88 5.92
N THR A 152 -6.26 -16.77 5.83
CA THR A 152 -6.76 -17.49 7.00
C THR A 152 -7.43 -18.81 6.63
N CYS A 153 -7.53 -19.69 7.61
CA CYS A 153 -8.19 -20.99 7.53
C CYS A 153 -9.32 -21.06 8.56
N ILE A 154 -10.51 -21.48 8.14
CA ILE A 154 -11.70 -21.53 8.98
C ILE A 154 -12.40 -22.86 8.78
N GLU A 155 -12.86 -23.50 9.85
CA GLU A 155 -13.78 -24.62 9.75
C GLU A 155 -15.20 -24.16 10.08
N CYS A 156 -16.17 -24.64 9.31
CA CYS A 156 -17.56 -24.23 9.44
C CYS A 156 -18.51 -25.42 9.26
N SER A 157 -19.72 -25.30 9.81
CA SER A 157 -20.81 -26.23 9.55
C SER A 157 -22.03 -25.44 9.07
N ALA A 158 -22.39 -25.61 7.80
CA ALA A 158 -23.63 -25.07 7.26
C ALA A 158 -24.87 -25.70 7.94
N LEU A 159 -24.79 -26.98 8.32
CA LEU A 159 -25.89 -27.68 8.99
C LEU A 159 -26.15 -27.10 10.38
N ARG A 160 -25.09 -26.87 11.16
CA ARG A 160 -25.18 -26.36 12.53
C ARG A 160 -25.08 -24.83 12.62
N GLN A 161 -24.96 -24.13 11.49
CA GLN A 161 -24.73 -22.68 11.41
C GLN A 161 -23.50 -22.23 12.22
N ILE A 162 -22.44 -23.03 12.20
CA ILE A 162 -21.19 -22.72 12.90
C ILE A 162 -20.23 -22.01 11.93
N GLN A 163 -19.78 -20.81 12.30
CA GLN A 163 -18.75 -20.02 11.61
C GLN A 163 -19.06 -19.67 10.13
N VAL A 164 -20.32 -19.76 9.70
CA VAL A 164 -20.71 -19.51 8.31
C VAL A 164 -20.56 -18.03 7.94
N PRO A 165 -21.10 -17.05 8.69
CA PRO A 165 -20.86 -15.63 8.42
C PRO A 165 -19.37 -15.25 8.47
N GLU A 166 -18.61 -15.86 9.38
CA GLU A 166 -17.20 -15.59 9.61
C GLU A 166 -16.35 -15.85 8.37
N VAL A 167 -16.66 -16.89 7.58
CA VAL A 167 -15.99 -17.15 6.30
C VAL A 167 -16.00 -15.92 5.39
N PHE A 168 -17.17 -15.32 5.21
CA PHE A 168 -17.34 -14.18 4.31
C PHE A 168 -16.91 -12.86 4.94
N TYR A 169 -17.01 -12.75 6.27
CA TYR A 169 -16.43 -11.65 7.04
C TYR A 169 -14.91 -11.59 6.85
N TYR A 170 -14.19 -12.70 7.04
CA TYR A 170 -12.74 -12.75 6.87
C TYR A 170 -12.32 -12.59 5.40
N ALA A 171 -13.11 -13.10 4.44
CA ALA A 171 -12.89 -12.82 3.02
C ALA A 171 -13.00 -11.31 2.71
N GLN A 172 -14.00 -10.62 3.26
CA GLN A 172 -14.11 -9.17 3.14
C GLN A 172 -12.93 -8.46 3.81
N LYS A 173 -12.57 -8.83 5.05
CA LYS A 173 -11.46 -8.21 5.78
C LYS A 173 -10.12 -8.36 5.06
N ALA A 174 -9.84 -9.51 4.47
CA ALA A 174 -8.62 -9.73 3.67
C ALA A 174 -8.50 -8.78 2.47
N VAL A 175 -9.63 -8.42 1.84
CA VAL A 175 -9.66 -7.46 0.73
C VAL A 175 -9.55 -6.03 1.24
N LEU A 176 -10.28 -5.72 2.30
CA LEU A 176 -10.35 -4.38 2.85
C LEU A 176 -9.11 -4.01 3.66
N HIS A 177 -8.33 -4.97 4.15
CA HIS A 177 -7.18 -4.74 5.02
C HIS A 177 -6.03 -5.68 4.64
N PRO A 178 -5.47 -5.56 3.42
CA PRO A 178 -4.50 -6.53 2.92
C PRO A 178 -3.22 -6.55 3.76
N THR A 179 -2.70 -7.74 4.04
CA THR A 179 -1.45 -7.93 4.79
C THR A 179 -0.22 -7.61 3.95
N ALA A 180 -0.27 -8.01 2.67
CA ALA A 180 0.85 -7.96 1.72
C ALA A 180 1.61 -6.62 1.62
N PRO A 181 0.98 -5.42 1.61
CA PRO A 181 1.73 -4.17 1.55
C PRO A 181 2.33 -3.75 2.91
N LEU A 182 1.82 -4.27 4.03
CA LEU A 182 2.25 -3.85 5.38
C LEU A 182 3.47 -4.64 5.87
N PHE A 183 3.45 -5.96 5.69
CA PHE A 183 4.34 -6.85 6.43
C PHE A 183 4.98 -7.90 5.53
N ASP A 184 6.24 -8.20 5.80
CA ASP A 184 6.99 -9.28 5.18
C ASP A 184 7.00 -10.48 6.12
N GLN A 185 6.31 -11.54 5.71
CA GLN A 185 6.17 -12.74 6.53
C GLN A 185 7.46 -13.58 6.58
N GLU A 186 8.39 -13.41 5.65
CA GLU A 186 9.68 -14.10 5.67
C GLU A 186 10.66 -13.38 6.61
N ALA A 187 10.77 -12.06 6.46
CA ALA A 187 11.62 -11.25 7.32
C ALA A 187 11.04 -11.01 8.72
N GLN A 188 9.76 -11.35 8.95
CA GLN A 188 9.01 -11.04 10.18
C GLN A 188 9.12 -9.56 10.54
N SER A 189 8.98 -8.68 9.54
CA SER A 189 9.17 -7.25 9.71
C SER A 189 8.20 -6.45 8.86
N LEU A 190 7.95 -5.19 9.26
CA LEU A 190 7.24 -4.24 8.42
C LEU A 190 7.99 -4.03 7.10
N LYS A 191 7.24 -3.90 5.99
CA LYS A 191 7.83 -3.57 4.69
C LYS A 191 8.35 -2.13 4.68
N PRO A 192 9.41 -1.82 3.91
CA PRO A 192 10.00 -0.48 3.87
C PRO A 192 8.97 0.63 3.64
N ARG A 193 8.06 0.46 2.68
CA ARG A 193 7.02 1.48 2.39
C ARG A 193 6.07 1.70 3.58
N CYS A 194 5.71 0.65 4.31
CA CYS A 194 4.88 0.77 5.51
C CYS A 194 5.63 1.52 6.62
N VAL A 195 6.90 1.19 6.84
CA VAL A 195 7.77 1.90 7.80
C VAL A 195 7.84 3.39 7.47
N ARG A 196 8.07 3.75 6.20
CA ARG A 196 8.14 5.15 5.75
C ARG A 196 6.83 5.92 5.98
N ALA A 197 5.69 5.28 5.72
CA ALA A 197 4.38 5.87 5.97
C ALA A 197 4.11 6.07 7.47
N LEU A 198 4.38 5.05 8.29
CA LEU A 198 4.24 5.15 9.75
C LEU A 198 5.21 6.18 10.34
N LYS A 199 6.44 6.28 9.83
CA LYS A 199 7.40 7.33 10.20
C LYS A 199 6.85 8.73 9.90
N ARG A 200 6.25 8.94 8.72
CA ARG A 200 5.59 10.22 8.41
C ARG A 200 4.46 10.52 9.38
N ILE A 201 3.63 9.52 9.70
CA ILE A 201 2.52 9.68 10.65
C ILE A 201 3.05 10.07 12.03
N PHE A 202 4.10 9.40 12.51
CA PHE A 202 4.77 9.72 13.77
C PHE A 202 5.23 11.19 13.79
N ILE A 203 5.96 11.64 12.76
CA ILE A 203 6.45 13.02 12.66
C ILE A 203 5.31 14.05 12.61
N LEU A 204 4.15 13.70 12.05
CA LEU A 204 2.97 14.57 12.04
C LEU A 204 2.25 14.64 13.39
N CYS A 205 2.50 13.69 14.27
CA CYS A 205 1.91 13.59 15.61
C CYS A 205 2.85 14.09 16.71
N ASP A 206 4.15 14.06 16.47
CA ASP A 206 5.19 14.67 17.31
C ASP A 206 5.16 16.19 17.11
N HIS A 207 4.36 16.87 17.94
CA HIS A 207 4.05 18.29 17.79
C HIS A 207 5.17 19.19 18.32
N ASP A 208 5.86 18.76 19.37
CA ASP A 208 7.01 19.48 19.93
C ASP A 208 8.36 19.07 19.30
N ARG A 209 8.38 18.00 18.49
CA ARG A 209 9.52 17.51 17.71
C ARG A 209 10.66 17.03 18.59
N ASP A 210 10.33 16.46 19.75
CA ASP A 210 11.33 15.92 20.67
C ASP A 210 11.75 14.48 20.35
N GLY A 211 11.12 13.87 19.34
CA GLY A 211 11.42 12.51 18.88
C GLY A 211 10.65 11.41 19.63
N ALA A 212 9.67 11.78 20.46
CA ALA A 212 8.77 10.86 21.15
C ALA A 212 7.31 11.37 21.08
N LEU A 213 6.35 10.46 21.28
CA LEU A 213 4.96 10.83 21.52
C LEU A 213 4.70 10.81 23.02
N SER A 214 4.49 12.00 23.57
CA SER A 214 4.04 12.21 24.95
C SER A 214 2.66 11.58 25.19
N ASP A 215 2.22 11.50 26.46
CA ASP A 215 0.87 11.00 26.79
C ASP A 215 -0.24 11.81 26.11
N VAL A 216 -0.03 13.12 25.97
CA VAL A 216 -0.98 14.04 25.34
C VAL A 216 -1.05 13.75 23.84
N GLU A 217 0.08 13.71 23.14
CA GLU A 217 0.12 13.45 21.70
C GLU A 217 -0.36 12.05 21.35
N LEU A 218 -0.04 11.05 22.19
CA LEU A 218 -0.52 9.69 21.99
C LEU A 218 -2.05 9.61 22.15
N ASN A 219 -2.61 10.34 23.11
CA ASN A 219 -4.06 10.44 23.26
C ASN A 219 -4.71 11.20 22.09
N ASP A 220 -4.12 12.30 21.62
CA ASP A 220 -4.62 13.06 20.48
C ASP A 220 -4.57 12.22 19.20
N PHE A 221 -3.50 11.46 18.99
CA PHE A 221 -3.37 10.46 17.93
C PHE A 221 -4.49 9.42 18.01
N GLN A 222 -4.76 8.88 19.21
CA GLN A 222 -5.83 7.91 19.41
C GLN A 222 -7.20 8.51 19.07
N VAL A 223 -7.53 9.69 19.59
CA VAL A 223 -8.81 10.36 19.33
C VAL A 223 -8.96 10.62 17.84
N ARG A 224 -7.91 11.08 17.17
CA ARG A 224 -7.91 11.30 15.72
C ARG A 224 -8.21 10.02 14.94
N CYS A 225 -7.54 8.92 15.27
CA CYS A 225 -7.65 7.66 14.50
C CYS A 225 -8.90 6.86 14.83
N PHE A 226 -9.26 6.74 16.11
CA PHE A 226 -10.26 5.80 16.61
C PHE A 226 -11.49 6.49 17.23
N SER A 227 -11.51 7.82 17.29
CA SER A 227 -12.63 8.60 17.86
C SER A 227 -12.96 8.25 19.31
N ALA A 228 -11.96 7.76 20.05
CA ALA A 228 -12.06 7.41 21.46
C ALA A 228 -10.71 7.73 22.15
N PRO A 229 -10.70 8.37 23.33
CA PRO A 229 -9.47 8.61 24.08
C PRO A 229 -8.98 7.34 24.78
N LEU A 230 -7.69 7.33 25.15
CA LEU A 230 -7.14 6.32 26.07
C LEU A 230 -7.18 6.85 27.50
N GLN A 231 -7.52 5.98 28.44
CA GLN A 231 -7.31 6.26 29.86
C GLN A 231 -5.80 6.26 30.17
N PRO A 232 -5.33 7.04 31.17
CA PRO A 232 -3.91 7.08 31.53
C PRO A 232 -3.32 5.69 31.87
N THR A 233 -4.13 4.80 32.44
CA THR A 233 -3.76 3.41 32.74
C THR A 233 -3.55 2.57 31.47
N GLU A 234 -4.33 2.84 30.41
CA GLU A 234 -4.19 2.17 29.11
C GLU A 234 -2.93 2.64 28.39
N ILE A 235 -2.65 3.96 28.42
CA ILE A 235 -1.39 4.54 27.88
C ILE A 235 -0.18 3.91 28.57
N SER A 236 -0.20 3.88 29.90
CA SER A 236 0.84 3.24 30.70
C SER A 236 0.99 1.76 30.36
N GLY A 237 -0.12 1.06 30.12
CA GLY A 237 -0.15 -0.34 29.70
C GLY A 237 0.51 -0.56 28.33
N VAL A 238 0.21 0.29 27.34
CA VAL A 238 0.82 0.25 26.00
C VAL A 238 2.33 0.48 26.10
N LYS A 239 2.75 1.53 26.80
CA LYS A 239 4.18 1.84 27.01
C LYS A 239 4.91 0.68 27.67
N ARG A 240 4.31 0.06 28.69
CA ARG A 240 4.90 -1.12 29.37
C ARG A 240 5.08 -2.31 28.40
N VAL A 241 4.08 -2.63 27.59
CA VAL A 241 4.18 -3.73 26.61
C VAL A 241 5.29 -3.48 25.59
N VAL A 242 5.48 -2.23 25.16
CA VAL A 242 6.58 -1.83 24.29
C VAL A 242 7.91 -1.98 25.04
N GLN A 243 8.05 -1.37 26.22
CA GLN A 243 9.28 -1.38 27.01
C GLN A 243 9.77 -2.78 27.38
N GLU A 244 8.85 -3.71 27.66
CA GLU A 244 9.18 -5.11 28.00
C GLU A 244 9.85 -5.86 26.84
N LYS A 245 9.51 -5.52 25.60
CA LYS A 245 10.03 -6.20 24.39
C LYS A 245 11.05 -5.38 23.62
N MET A 246 11.04 -4.07 23.78
CA MET A 246 11.84 -3.09 23.08
C MET A 246 12.17 -1.93 24.04
N PRO A 247 13.24 -2.04 24.85
CA PRO A 247 13.60 -1.05 25.86
C PRO A 247 13.86 0.36 25.32
N GLU A 248 14.30 0.49 24.07
CA GLU A 248 14.48 1.76 23.36
C GLU A 248 13.18 2.31 22.76
N GLY A 249 12.08 1.56 22.88
CA GLY A 249 10.76 1.92 22.37
C GLY A 249 10.04 2.98 23.20
N VAL A 250 10.45 3.19 24.45
CA VAL A 250 9.95 4.27 25.31
C VAL A 250 11.14 4.96 25.98
N ASN A 251 11.11 6.28 26.03
CA ASN A 251 12.07 7.10 26.76
C ASN A 251 11.34 8.01 27.78
N ASP A 252 12.06 8.94 28.40
CA ASP A 252 11.50 9.86 29.40
C ASP A 252 10.43 10.79 28.80
N SER A 253 10.52 11.12 27.50
CA SER A 253 9.53 11.94 26.78
C SER A 253 8.27 11.16 26.39
N GLY A 254 8.40 9.87 26.05
CA GLY A 254 7.26 9.05 25.68
C GLY A 254 7.58 7.90 24.73
N LEU A 255 6.63 7.58 23.85
CA LEU A 255 6.76 6.49 22.88
C LEU A 255 7.65 6.93 21.71
N THR A 256 8.80 6.30 21.51
CA THR A 256 9.73 6.65 20.42
C THR A 256 9.23 6.15 19.07
N LEU A 257 9.81 6.63 17.96
CA LEU A 257 9.51 6.11 16.62
C LEU A 257 9.71 4.59 16.54
N THR A 258 10.79 4.08 17.16
CA THR A 258 11.09 2.64 17.21
C THR A 258 9.97 1.88 17.93
N GLY A 259 9.52 2.38 19.08
CA GLY A 259 8.39 1.81 19.82
C GLY A 259 7.06 1.88 19.05
N PHE A 260 6.81 2.98 18.34
CA PHE A 260 5.62 3.16 17.50
C PHE A 260 5.58 2.15 16.35
N LEU A 261 6.70 1.95 15.63
CA LEU A 261 6.81 0.95 14.57
C LEU A 261 6.64 -0.48 15.13
N PHE A 262 7.26 -0.76 16.28
CA PHE A 262 7.11 -2.05 16.95
C PHE A 262 5.67 -2.35 17.35
N LEU A 263 4.94 -1.36 17.87
CA LEU A 263 3.53 -1.52 18.24
C LEU A 263 2.67 -1.91 17.02
N HIS A 264 2.91 -1.28 15.87
CA HIS A 264 2.23 -1.61 14.63
C HIS A 264 2.60 -2.99 14.08
N ALA A 265 3.87 -3.41 14.18
CA ALA A 265 4.29 -4.77 13.86
C ALA A 265 3.55 -5.78 14.76
N LEU A 266 3.49 -5.52 16.07
CA LEU A 266 2.79 -6.38 17.03
C LEU A 266 1.29 -6.49 16.72
N PHE A 267 0.61 -5.41 16.32
CA PHE A 267 -0.79 -5.50 15.90
C PHE A 267 -0.97 -6.42 14.71
N ILE A 268 -0.10 -6.33 13.71
CA ILE A 268 -0.14 -7.17 12.51
C ILE A 268 0.09 -8.65 12.87
N GLU A 269 1.10 -8.95 13.67
CA GLU A 269 1.40 -10.32 14.14
C GLU A 269 0.24 -10.93 14.95
N LYS A 270 -0.54 -10.09 15.65
CA LYS A 270 -1.74 -10.51 16.38
C LYS A 270 -3.01 -10.56 15.51
N GLY A 271 -2.89 -10.42 14.19
CA GLY A 271 -4.02 -10.45 13.25
C GLY A 271 -4.90 -9.20 13.30
N ARG A 272 -4.46 -8.13 13.97
CA ARG A 272 -5.19 -6.85 14.12
C ARG A 272 -4.81 -5.84 13.05
N LEU A 273 -4.84 -6.27 11.79
CA LEU A 273 -4.47 -5.47 10.62
C LEU A 273 -5.29 -4.17 10.51
N GLU A 274 -6.57 -4.24 10.92
CA GLU A 274 -7.50 -3.12 10.88
C GLU A 274 -7.01 -1.91 11.66
N THR A 275 -6.32 -2.12 12.79
CA THR A 275 -5.77 -1.03 13.61
C THR A 275 -4.75 -0.21 12.81
N THR A 276 -3.78 -0.88 12.18
CA THR A 276 -2.76 -0.22 11.35
C THR A 276 -3.38 0.43 10.11
N TRP A 277 -4.31 -0.25 9.44
CA TRP A 277 -4.99 0.31 8.26
C TRP A 277 -5.86 1.52 8.58
N THR A 278 -6.50 1.55 9.75
CA THR A 278 -7.31 2.69 10.20
C THR A 278 -6.42 3.92 10.36
N VAL A 279 -5.25 3.75 11.00
CA VAL A 279 -4.24 4.81 11.13
C VAL A 279 -3.79 5.30 9.75
N LEU A 280 -3.33 4.41 8.87
CA LEU A 280 -2.90 4.77 7.52
C LEU A 280 -3.98 5.56 6.75
N ARG A 281 -5.23 5.11 6.77
CA ARG A 281 -6.33 5.79 6.07
C ARG A 281 -6.68 7.14 6.67
N LYS A 282 -6.58 7.31 8.00
CA LYS A 282 -6.81 8.59 8.66
C LYS A 282 -5.79 9.66 8.24
N PHE A 283 -4.60 9.21 7.83
CA PHE A 283 -3.53 10.05 7.30
C PHE A 283 -3.48 10.07 5.77
N GLY A 284 -4.53 9.57 5.11
CA GLY A 284 -4.76 9.72 3.68
C GLY A 284 -4.11 8.66 2.80
N TYR A 285 -3.62 7.55 3.37
CA TYR A 285 -3.04 6.46 2.58
C TYR A 285 -4.08 5.50 1.99
N ASP A 286 -3.78 4.99 0.80
CA ASP A 286 -4.51 3.92 0.12
C ASP A 286 -3.93 2.52 0.41
N ASN A 287 -4.46 1.48 -0.25
CA ASN A 287 -4.01 0.10 -0.09
C ASN A 287 -2.63 -0.18 -0.72
N GLU A 288 -2.07 0.75 -1.50
CA GLU A 288 -0.69 0.70 -2.01
C GLU A 288 0.30 1.46 -1.11
N ILE A 289 -0.19 2.03 0.00
CA ILE A 289 0.53 2.89 0.93
C ILE A 289 1.09 4.11 0.18
N LYS A 290 0.24 4.73 -0.64
CA LYS A 290 0.44 6.05 -1.24
C LYS A 290 -0.67 6.99 -0.79
N LEU A 291 -0.40 8.29 -0.76
CA LEU A 291 -1.44 9.28 -0.52
C LEU A 291 -2.51 9.19 -1.61
N ARG A 292 -3.78 9.13 -1.19
CA ARG A 292 -4.93 9.05 -2.08
C ARG A 292 -4.99 10.27 -3.01
N ASP A 293 -5.46 10.04 -4.23
CA ASP A 293 -5.68 11.06 -5.27
C ASP A 293 -6.54 12.25 -4.83
N GLU A 294 -7.40 12.09 -3.83
CA GLU A 294 -8.17 13.20 -3.26
C GLU A 294 -7.28 14.27 -2.60
N PHE A 295 -6.07 13.89 -2.16
CA PHE A 295 -5.06 14.80 -1.62
C PHE A 295 -4.05 15.25 -2.68
N ILE A 296 -3.96 14.55 -3.81
CA ILE A 296 -2.97 14.81 -4.87
C ILE A 296 -3.71 15.05 -6.20
N PRO A 297 -3.76 16.29 -6.71
CA PRO A 297 -4.45 16.58 -7.96
C PRO A 297 -3.90 15.75 -9.13
N THR A 298 -4.70 14.80 -9.62
CA THR A 298 -4.32 13.87 -10.70
C THR A 298 -4.29 14.52 -12.09
N SER A 299 -4.92 15.69 -12.24
CA SER A 299 -4.89 16.43 -13.50
C SER A 299 -4.78 17.93 -13.28
N VAL A 300 -3.75 18.53 -13.88
CA VAL A 300 -3.58 19.98 -13.92
C VAL A 300 -4.22 20.50 -15.21
N LYS A 301 -5.31 21.24 -15.08
CA LYS A 301 -5.97 21.87 -16.23
C LYS A 301 -5.05 22.96 -16.80
N ARG A 302 -4.37 22.66 -17.91
CA ARG A 302 -3.49 23.59 -18.63
C ARG A 302 -3.57 23.41 -20.15
N ALA A 303 -3.28 24.46 -20.91
CA ALA A 303 -3.14 24.34 -22.37
C ALA A 303 -1.82 23.62 -22.74
N PRO A 304 -1.73 22.96 -23.92
CA PRO A 304 -0.55 22.20 -24.32
C PRO A 304 0.75 23.00 -24.38
N ASP A 305 0.67 24.32 -24.56
CA ASP A 305 1.83 25.21 -24.62
C ASP A 305 2.18 25.87 -23.28
N GLN A 306 1.48 25.53 -22.19
CA GLN A 306 1.76 25.99 -20.83
C GLN A 306 2.59 24.94 -20.07
N THR A 307 3.47 25.44 -19.21
CA THR A 307 4.29 24.64 -18.28
C THR A 307 3.83 24.90 -16.85
N VAL A 308 4.14 23.97 -15.96
CA VAL A 308 3.95 24.14 -14.52
C VAL A 308 5.34 24.30 -13.92
N GLU A 309 5.52 25.32 -13.08
CA GLU A 309 6.79 25.66 -12.44
C GLU A 309 6.56 25.84 -10.92
N LEU A 310 7.59 25.60 -10.12
CA LEU A 310 7.55 25.83 -8.67
C LEU A 310 7.43 27.33 -8.39
N THR A 311 6.70 27.69 -7.33
CA THR A 311 6.71 29.07 -6.82
C THR A 311 8.01 29.38 -6.07
N ASN A 312 8.35 30.66 -5.95
CA ASN A 312 9.53 31.08 -5.18
C ASN A 312 9.43 30.66 -3.71
N GLU A 313 8.22 30.66 -3.14
CA GLU A 313 7.96 30.18 -1.78
C GLU A 313 8.35 28.71 -1.62
N VAL A 314 7.96 27.84 -2.56
CA VAL A 314 8.35 26.43 -2.53
C VAL A 314 9.85 26.27 -2.78
N ILE A 315 10.45 27.07 -3.65
CA ILE A 315 11.90 27.03 -3.87
C ILE A 315 12.65 27.37 -2.58
N ASP A 316 12.23 28.40 -1.84
CA ASP A 316 12.86 28.77 -0.57
C ASP A 316 12.61 27.73 0.52
N TYR A 317 11.42 27.12 0.56
CA TYR A 317 11.15 25.96 1.41
C TYR A 317 12.08 24.79 1.10
N LEU A 318 12.28 24.46 -0.18
CA LEU A 318 13.18 23.39 -0.62
C LEU A 318 14.64 23.66 -0.27
N LYS A 319 15.11 24.92 -0.34
CA LYS A 319 16.44 25.29 0.16
C LYS A 319 16.57 25.04 1.66
N GLY A 320 15.53 25.35 2.45
CA GLY A 320 15.50 25.06 3.88
C GLY A 320 15.59 23.56 4.15
N ILE A 321 14.85 22.74 3.39
CA ILE A 321 14.93 21.27 3.47
C ILE A 321 16.33 20.78 3.11
N PHE A 322 16.92 21.28 2.02
CA PHE A 322 18.29 20.91 1.63
C PHE A 322 19.27 21.12 2.78
N ASN A 323 19.30 22.33 3.35
CA ASN A 323 20.21 22.66 4.44
C ASN A 323 19.97 21.85 5.72
N MET A 324 18.74 21.36 5.93
CA MET A 324 18.42 20.53 7.09
C MET A 324 19.00 19.12 6.98
N PHE A 325 19.15 18.61 5.75
CA PHE A 325 19.65 17.26 5.46
C PHE A 325 21.11 17.22 5.01
N ASP A 326 21.73 18.37 4.74
CA ASP A 326 23.17 18.52 4.53
C ASP A 326 23.86 18.52 5.90
N ILE A 327 24.08 17.33 6.45
CA ILE A 327 24.49 17.14 7.85
C ILE A 327 25.96 17.55 8.02
N ASP A 328 26.79 17.25 7.02
CA ASP A 328 28.21 17.57 7.03
C ASP A 328 28.53 18.98 6.49
N ASN A 329 27.52 19.71 6.02
CA ASN A 329 27.61 21.08 5.49
C ASN A 329 28.61 21.18 4.33
N ASP A 330 28.62 20.17 3.44
CA ASP A 330 29.49 20.12 2.26
C ASP A 330 28.84 20.77 1.01
N GLU A 331 27.67 21.38 1.18
CA GLU A 331 26.83 21.98 0.13
C GLU A 331 26.33 20.97 -0.92
N ALA A 332 26.31 19.67 -0.59
CA ALA A 332 25.91 18.60 -1.51
C ALA A 332 25.33 17.35 -0.82
N LEU A 333 24.04 17.10 -1.03
CA LEU A 333 23.38 15.92 -0.44
C LEU A 333 23.91 14.60 -1.00
N LEU A 334 24.54 13.80 -0.15
CA LEU A 334 24.97 12.44 -0.43
C LEU A 334 23.76 11.51 -0.65
N PRO A 335 23.97 10.34 -1.30
CA PRO A 335 22.88 9.37 -1.51
C PRO A 335 22.15 8.96 -0.23
N SER A 336 22.86 8.82 0.90
CA SER A 336 22.27 8.51 2.20
C SER A 336 21.38 9.65 2.72
N GLU A 337 21.82 10.89 2.59
CA GLU A 337 21.07 12.07 3.03
C GLU A 337 19.82 12.28 2.17
N LEU A 338 19.90 12.00 0.87
CA LEU A 338 18.73 11.99 -0.01
C LEU A 338 17.73 10.90 0.38
N ASP A 339 18.21 9.72 0.78
CA ASP A 339 17.34 8.65 1.25
C ASP A 339 16.67 9.00 2.59
N ASP A 340 17.37 9.72 3.47
CA ASP A 340 16.81 10.27 4.71
C ASP A 340 15.78 11.38 4.45
N LEU A 341 16.06 12.29 3.52
CA LEU A 341 15.14 13.34 3.08
C LEU A 341 13.82 12.75 2.56
N PHE A 342 13.89 11.72 1.73
CA PHE A 342 12.72 11.02 1.20
C PHE A 342 12.28 9.83 2.07
N SER A 343 12.71 9.75 3.33
CA SER A 343 12.36 8.63 4.23
C SER A 343 10.88 8.59 4.63
N THR A 344 10.11 9.63 4.32
CA THR A 344 8.65 9.70 4.50
C THR A 344 7.88 9.53 3.19
N ALA A 345 8.57 9.47 2.05
CA ALA A 345 8.01 9.20 0.73
C ALA A 345 7.99 7.68 0.45
N PRO A 346 7.06 7.16 -0.38
CA PRO A 346 6.95 5.73 -0.67
C PRO A 346 8.25 5.10 -1.19
N GLU A 347 9.01 5.89 -1.94
CA GLU A 347 10.35 5.61 -2.45
C GLU A 347 11.05 6.94 -2.78
N ASN A 348 12.37 6.91 -3.01
CA ASN A 348 13.09 8.08 -3.49
C ASN A 348 12.72 8.33 -4.97
N PRO A 349 12.10 9.49 -5.30
CA PRO A 349 11.55 9.74 -6.63
C PRO A 349 12.62 9.87 -7.72
N TRP A 350 13.89 10.00 -7.34
CA TRP A 350 15.01 10.25 -8.27
C TRP A 350 15.88 9.02 -8.54
N THR A 351 15.38 7.84 -8.19
CA THR A 351 16.08 6.55 -8.43
C THR A 351 15.93 6.04 -9.86
N SER A 352 14.91 6.49 -10.60
CA SER A 352 14.69 6.06 -11.98
C SER A 352 15.73 6.63 -12.95
N ASP A 353 15.91 5.97 -14.10
CA ASP A 353 16.86 6.37 -15.16
C ASP A 353 16.61 7.79 -15.67
N LEU A 354 15.40 8.32 -15.49
CA LEU A 354 15.05 9.70 -15.85
C LEU A 354 15.80 10.75 -15.00
N TYR A 355 16.11 10.42 -13.74
CA TYR A 355 16.65 11.37 -12.76
C TYR A 355 18.07 11.03 -12.28
N LYS A 356 18.49 9.77 -12.39
CA LYS A 356 19.76 9.28 -11.82
C LYS A 356 20.96 10.13 -12.25
N ASP A 357 20.99 10.50 -13.53
CA ASP A 357 22.06 11.24 -14.21
C ASP A 357 21.61 12.60 -14.77
N SER A 358 20.51 13.16 -14.25
CA SER A 358 19.91 14.38 -14.79
C SER A 358 20.46 15.68 -14.19
N ALA A 359 21.44 15.59 -13.28
CA ALA A 359 22.00 16.74 -12.57
C ALA A 359 23.50 16.53 -12.30
N GLU A 360 24.20 17.66 -12.12
CA GLU A 360 25.59 17.67 -11.68
C GLU A 360 25.70 17.05 -10.28
N ARG A 361 26.82 16.36 -10.04
CA ARG A 361 27.17 15.78 -8.76
C ARG A 361 28.62 16.12 -8.46
N ASN A 362 28.94 16.29 -7.18
CA ASN A 362 30.33 16.46 -6.76
C ASN A 362 31.13 15.15 -6.94
N VAL A 363 32.44 15.19 -6.67
CA VAL A 363 33.34 14.04 -6.82
C VAL A 363 32.99 12.84 -5.93
N LEU A 364 32.25 13.06 -4.84
CA LEU A 364 31.76 12.03 -3.92
C LEU A 364 30.37 11.50 -4.33
N GLY A 365 29.78 12.03 -5.40
CA GLY A 365 28.45 11.65 -5.89
C GLY A 365 27.29 12.39 -5.21
N GLY A 366 27.58 13.38 -4.37
CA GLY A 366 26.62 14.27 -3.71
C GLY A 366 25.98 15.25 -4.69
N LEU A 367 24.71 15.58 -4.43
CA LEU A 367 23.88 16.44 -5.26
C LEU A 367 23.92 17.87 -4.72
N SER A 368 24.50 18.80 -5.47
CA SER A 368 24.54 20.22 -5.08
C SER A 368 23.15 20.82 -4.94
N LEU A 369 23.04 21.96 -4.24
CA LEU A 369 21.78 22.70 -4.11
C LEU A 369 21.15 23.02 -5.48
N GLU A 370 21.95 23.44 -6.46
CA GLU A 370 21.47 23.69 -7.82
C GLU A 370 20.97 22.42 -8.51
N GLY A 371 21.69 21.30 -8.34
CA GLY A 371 21.27 20.00 -8.84
C GLY A 371 19.97 19.51 -8.19
N PHE A 372 19.81 19.74 -6.89
CA PHE A 372 18.62 19.43 -6.12
C PHE A 372 17.41 20.20 -6.63
N LEU A 373 17.52 21.53 -6.73
CA LEU A 373 16.45 22.37 -7.27
C LEU A 373 16.14 22.04 -8.74
N SER A 374 17.16 21.69 -9.53
CA SER A 374 16.98 21.25 -10.93
C SER A 374 16.19 19.95 -11.04
N LYS A 375 16.44 18.97 -10.16
CA LYS A 375 15.67 17.72 -10.13
C LYS A 375 14.23 17.94 -9.71
N TRP A 376 13.98 18.83 -8.75
CA TRP A 376 12.62 19.26 -8.41
C TRP A 376 11.92 19.92 -9.59
N ALA A 377 12.56 20.87 -10.26
CA ALA A 377 12.01 21.54 -11.44
C ALA A 377 11.72 20.55 -12.59
N LEU A 378 12.62 19.59 -12.82
CA LEU A 378 12.42 18.52 -13.81
C LEU A 378 11.21 17.65 -13.46
N MET A 379 11.10 17.21 -12.20
CA MET A 379 9.96 16.42 -11.72
C MET A 379 8.65 17.21 -11.87
N THR A 380 8.62 18.49 -11.49
CA THR A 380 7.46 19.36 -11.67
C THR A 380 7.07 19.53 -13.15
N LEU A 381 8.05 19.65 -14.04
CA LEU A 381 7.80 19.82 -15.47
C LEU A 381 7.14 18.57 -16.08
N LEU A 382 7.68 17.38 -15.74
CA LEU A 382 7.26 16.10 -16.30
C LEU A 382 5.98 15.59 -15.64
N ASP A 383 5.90 15.64 -14.32
CA ASP A 383 4.79 15.12 -13.52
C ASP A 383 4.53 16.02 -12.29
N PRO A 384 3.72 17.09 -12.45
CA PRO A 384 3.36 17.99 -11.36
C PRO A 384 2.68 17.28 -10.18
N ALA A 385 1.91 16.23 -10.44
CA ALA A 385 1.17 15.50 -9.40
C ALA A 385 2.15 14.72 -8.51
N ASN A 386 3.09 13.98 -9.13
CA ASN A 386 4.15 13.30 -8.40
C ASN A 386 5.07 14.31 -7.66
N SER A 387 5.36 15.46 -8.28
CA SER A 387 6.12 16.52 -7.61
C SER A 387 5.41 17.03 -6.36
N PHE A 388 4.10 17.26 -6.45
CA PHE A 388 3.31 17.69 -5.30
C PHE A 388 3.25 16.63 -4.21
N ALA A 389 3.03 15.37 -4.58
CA ALA A 389 3.02 14.27 -3.62
C ALA A 389 4.32 14.20 -2.82
N ASN A 390 5.47 14.35 -3.49
CA ASN A 390 6.77 14.37 -2.83
C ASN A 390 6.96 15.60 -1.94
N LEU A 391 6.45 16.79 -2.31
CA LEU A 391 6.43 17.96 -1.41
C LEU A 391 5.65 17.64 -0.11
N VAL A 392 4.47 17.04 -0.24
CA VAL A 392 3.63 16.66 0.91
C VAL A 392 4.26 15.56 1.76
N TYR A 393 5.03 14.64 1.16
CA TYR A 393 5.78 13.64 1.91
C TYR A 393 6.89 14.26 2.75
N VAL A 394 7.65 15.22 2.20
CA VAL A 394 8.75 15.89 2.91
C VAL A 394 8.29 17.00 3.86
N GLY A 395 6.97 17.21 4.01
CA GLY A 395 6.38 18.06 5.06
C GLY A 395 5.79 19.38 4.58
N TYR A 396 5.66 19.62 3.28
CA TYR A 396 4.98 20.81 2.77
C TYR A 396 3.48 20.76 3.12
N SER A 397 2.97 21.83 3.74
CA SER A 397 1.59 21.93 4.22
C SER A 397 0.68 22.81 3.36
N GLY A 398 1.22 23.46 2.32
CA GLY A 398 0.43 24.27 1.40
C GLY A 398 -0.38 23.41 0.42
N ASP A 399 -1.25 24.07 -0.35
CA ASP A 399 -2.06 23.38 -1.36
C ASP A 399 -1.33 23.33 -2.73
N PHE A 400 -1.93 22.61 -3.68
CA PHE A 400 -1.36 22.47 -5.02
C PHE A 400 -1.23 23.82 -5.75
N ASN A 401 -2.19 24.73 -5.56
CA ASN A 401 -2.24 25.99 -6.29
C ASN A 401 -1.26 27.03 -5.71
N SER A 402 -0.92 26.94 -4.42
CA SER A 402 0.15 27.71 -3.80
C SER A 402 1.54 27.16 -4.14
N ALA A 403 1.63 25.85 -4.40
CA ALA A 403 2.91 25.22 -4.71
C ALA A 403 3.43 25.51 -6.12
N PHE A 404 2.52 25.72 -7.09
CA PHE A 404 2.90 25.84 -8.49
C PHE A 404 2.30 27.04 -9.21
N THR A 405 3.05 27.55 -10.18
CA THR A 405 2.59 28.55 -11.15
C THR A 405 2.41 27.90 -12.52
N ILE A 406 1.22 28.09 -13.12
CA ILE A 406 1.00 27.75 -14.53
C ILE A 406 1.46 28.91 -15.40
N THR A 407 2.46 28.68 -16.25
CA THR A 407 2.99 29.72 -17.12
C THR A 407 1.96 30.15 -18.16
N ARG A 408 2.04 31.41 -18.60
CA ARG A 408 1.16 31.90 -19.67
C ARG A 408 1.44 31.20 -21.00
N LYS A 409 0.44 31.16 -21.87
CA LYS A 409 0.54 30.54 -23.21
C LYS A 409 1.73 31.09 -24.00
N ARG A 410 2.47 30.20 -24.65
CA ARG A 410 3.68 30.53 -25.44
C ARG A 410 3.36 31.49 -26.57
N ARG A 411 2.14 31.44 -27.13
CA ARG A 411 1.68 32.41 -28.14
C ARG A 411 1.69 33.85 -27.63
N VAL A 412 1.39 34.06 -26.35
CA VAL A 412 1.41 35.40 -25.72
C VAL A 412 2.87 35.86 -25.53
N ASP A 413 3.75 34.97 -25.07
CA ASP A 413 5.18 35.25 -24.96
C ASP A 413 5.77 35.69 -26.30
N ARG A 414 5.49 34.94 -27.38
CA ARG A 414 5.97 35.26 -28.74
C ARG A 414 5.46 36.60 -29.23
N LYS A 415 4.18 36.92 -29.00
CA LYS A 415 3.59 38.21 -29.40
C LYS A 415 4.24 39.39 -28.66
N LYS A 416 4.60 39.19 -27.39
CA LYS A 416 5.23 40.23 -26.55
C LYS A 416 6.76 40.26 -26.67
N GLN A 417 7.38 39.27 -27.32
CA GLN A 417 8.84 39.06 -27.34
C GLN A 417 9.47 39.07 -25.93
N GLN A 418 8.72 38.62 -24.94
CA GLN A 418 9.13 38.57 -23.54
C GLN A 418 8.53 37.31 -22.93
N THR A 419 9.27 36.63 -22.05
CA THR A 419 8.75 35.50 -21.28
C THR A 419 9.08 35.65 -19.80
N GLN A 420 8.25 35.05 -18.96
CA GLN A 420 8.44 34.95 -17.51
C GLN A 420 8.66 33.49 -17.09
N ARG A 421 8.95 32.61 -18.05
CA ARG A 421 9.24 31.19 -17.80
C ARG A 421 10.66 31.07 -17.30
N ASN A 422 10.84 30.26 -16.26
CA ASN A 422 12.17 29.91 -15.76
C ASN A 422 12.63 28.54 -16.28
N VAL A 423 11.71 27.72 -16.81
CA VAL A 423 12.03 26.36 -17.29
C VAL A 423 11.75 26.23 -18.79
N PHE A 424 12.77 25.79 -19.53
CA PHE A 424 12.67 25.53 -20.98
C PHE A 424 12.98 24.08 -21.30
N GLN A 425 12.06 23.43 -22.01
CA GLN A 425 12.26 22.08 -22.51
C GLN A 425 12.84 22.14 -23.93
N CYS A 426 14.05 21.60 -24.10
CA CYS A 426 14.70 21.46 -25.40
C CYS A 426 14.82 19.98 -25.75
N TYR A 427 14.31 19.60 -26.93
CA TYR A 427 14.43 18.23 -27.42
C TYR A 427 15.64 18.12 -28.37
N VAL A 428 16.54 17.19 -28.06
CA VAL A 428 17.76 16.96 -28.84
C VAL A 428 17.58 15.70 -29.68
N PHE A 429 17.45 15.87 -31.01
CA PHE A 429 17.28 14.77 -31.96
C PHE A 429 18.46 14.69 -32.94
N GLY A 430 18.70 13.50 -33.49
CA GLY A 430 19.81 13.24 -34.41
C GLY A 430 20.12 11.74 -34.52
N PRO A 431 20.87 11.32 -35.56
CA PRO A 431 21.17 9.91 -35.80
C PRO A 431 22.09 9.29 -34.72
N LYS A 432 22.23 7.97 -34.72
CA LYS A 432 23.20 7.27 -33.84
C LYS A 432 24.61 7.77 -34.16
N GLY A 433 25.42 8.03 -33.13
CA GLY A 433 26.78 8.55 -33.29
C GLY A 433 26.88 10.07 -33.44
N SER A 434 25.77 10.83 -33.51
CA SER A 434 25.81 12.29 -33.68
C SER A 434 26.22 13.08 -32.42
N GLY A 435 26.69 12.43 -31.36
CA GLY A 435 27.15 13.10 -30.14
C GLY A 435 26.08 13.65 -29.19
N LYS A 436 24.77 13.34 -29.38
CA LYS A 436 23.68 13.88 -28.52
C LYS A 436 23.91 13.66 -27.03
N THR A 437 24.31 12.44 -26.64
CA THR A 437 24.58 12.09 -25.25
C THR A 437 25.76 12.88 -24.71
N ALA A 438 26.83 13.02 -25.49
CA ALA A 438 28.00 13.82 -25.09
C ALA A 438 27.64 15.30 -24.92
N LEU A 439 26.78 15.85 -25.78
CA LEU A 439 26.27 17.22 -25.62
C LEU A 439 25.53 17.39 -24.29
N LEU A 440 24.63 16.47 -23.93
CA LEU A 440 23.90 16.52 -22.66
C LEU A 440 24.83 16.34 -21.45
N GLN A 441 25.79 15.42 -21.51
CA GLN A 441 26.78 15.21 -20.43
C GLN A 441 27.69 16.44 -20.26
N SER A 442 28.07 17.11 -21.35
CA SER A 442 28.86 18.35 -21.28
C SER A 442 28.10 19.49 -20.59
N PHE A 443 26.78 19.52 -20.70
CA PHE A 443 25.93 20.49 -20.01
C PHE A 443 25.91 20.29 -18.49
N LEU A 444 26.24 19.08 -18.03
CA LEU A 444 26.38 18.72 -16.62
C LEU A 444 27.83 18.78 -16.12
N GLY A 445 28.74 19.41 -16.88
CA GLY A 445 30.17 19.49 -16.53
C GLY A 445 30.92 18.16 -16.62
N ARG A 446 30.29 17.10 -17.15
CA ARG A 446 30.89 15.76 -17.26
C ARG A 446 31.67 15.66 -18.57
N TYR A 447 32.92 16.13 -18.53
CA TYR A 447 33.84 16.01 -19.64
C TYR A 447 34.36 14.58 -19.74
N MET A 448 34.07 13.89 -20.85
CA MET A 448 34.61 12.56 -21.10
C MET A 448 36.12 12.62 -21.32
N MET A 449 36.89 12.17 -20.32
CA MET A 449 38.25 11.69 -20.56
C MET A 449 38.14 10.30 -21.23
N HIS A 450 38.38 10.28 -22.54
CA HIS A 450 38.53 9.10 -23.41
C HIS A 450 37.25 8.36 -23.84
N PHE A 451 36.87 8.54 -25.11
CA PHE A 451 36.46 7.41 -25.94
C PHE A 451 37.65 7.01 -26.83
N PRO A 452 37.88 5.71 -27.07
CA PRO A 452 38.82 5.29 -28.09
C PRO A 452 38.32 5.83 -29.43
N VAL A 453 39.24 6.44 -30.16
CA VAL A 453 39.06 6.88 -31.54
C VAL A 453 38.41 5.73 -32.30
N PHE A 454 37.18 5.94 -32.79
CA PHE A 454 36.60 5.06 -33.78
C PHE A 454 37.48 5.17 -35.03
N THR A 455 38.30 4.15 -35.28
CA THR A 455 38.90 3.96 -36.59
C THR A 455 37.79 3.71 -37.60
N PRO A 456 37.93 4.27 -38.82
CA PRO A 456 36.87 4.41 -39.81
C PRO A 456 36.24 3.10 -40.29
#